data_AF-A0A2V9ZEY7-F1
#
_entry.id   AF-A0A2V9ZEY7-F1
#
_cell.length_a   1.000
_cell.length_b   1.000
_cell.length_c   1.000
_cell.angle_alpha   90.00
_cell.angle_beta   90.00
_cell.angle_gamma   90.00
#
_symmetry.space_group_name_H-M   'P 1'
#
loop_
_entity.id
_entity.type
_entity.pdbx_description
1 polymer ?
#
loop_
_entity_poly.entity_id
_entity_poly.type
_entity_poly.pdbx_seq_one_letter_code
_entity_poly.pdbx_strand_id
1 'polypeptide(L)'
;MVLTAAPIPFRFRQNVIFSAAVSPSSSAPTTPTGVITFRDGSTTVCTATMDGSGHASCQSNQFAMGLHAITAVYAGDTNFAGNNSPAMTFYRSAKPR
;
A
#
# COMPACT_ATOMS: atom_id res chain seq x y z
N MET A 1 1.79 -1.77 -10.85
CA MET A 1 1.91 -1.13 -9.53
C MET A 1 2.65 -2.08 -8.60
N VAL A 2 3.57 -1.57 -7.80
CA VAL A 2 4.34 -2.36 -6.82
C VAL A 2 3.98 -1.87 -5.41
N LEU A 3 3.63 -2.81 -4.53
CA LEU A 3 3.39 -2.58 -3.11
C LEU A 3 4.57 -3.11 -2.31
N THR A 4 5.13 -2.27 -1.45
CA THR A 4 6.14 -2.65 -0.46
C THR A 4 5.70 -2.18 0.92
N ALA A 5 6.13 -2.91 1.96
CA ALA A 5 5.83 -2.56 3.34
C ALA A 5 7.06 -2.82 4.21
N ALA A 6 7.31 -1.96 5.19
CA ALA A 6 8.43 -2.09 6.13
C ALA A 6 8.08 -1.53 7.51
N PRO A 7 8.62 -2.08 8.62
CA PRO A 7 9.59 -3.19 8.69
C PRO A 7 8.93 -4.60 8.73
N ILE A 8 9.45 -5.56 7.96
CA ILE A 8 9.00 -6.97 7.99
C ILE A 8 10.06 -7.79 8.76
N PRO A 9 9.72 -8.53 9.84
CA PRO A 9 8.38 -8.85 10.34
C PRO A 9 7.78 -7.74 11.23
N PHE A 10 6.46 -7.52 11.09
CA PHE A 10 5.75 -6.50 11.85
C PHE A 10 5.57 -6.90 13.32
N ARG A 11 6.13 -6.12 14.23
CA ARG A 11 5.90 -6.32 15.67
C ARG A 11 4.66 -5.59 16.17
N PHE A 12 4.15 -6.05 17.31
CA PHE A 12 3.09 -5.36 18.03
C PHE A 12 3.52 -3.92 18.38
N ARG A 13 2.62 -2.94 18.19
CA ARG A 13 2.86 -1.49 18.37
C ARG A 13 3.96 -0.88 17.47
N GLN A 14 4.39 -1.55 16.39
CA GLN A 14 5.22 -0.88 15.38
C GLN A 14 4.37 -0.16 14.34
N ASN A 15 4.82 1.03 13.96
CA ASN A 15 4.34 1.73 12.78
C ASN A 15 4.87 1.02 11.55
N VAL A 16 3.95 0.60 10.68
CA VAL A 16 4.26 0.01 9.39
C VAL A 16 4.13 1.08 8.33
N ILE A 17 5.15 1.22 7.49
CA ILE A 17 5.13 2.10 6.33
C ILE A 17 4.79 1.26 5.11
N PHE A 18 3.68 1.58 4.46
CA PHE A 18 3.29 1.03 3.17
C PHE A 18 3.66 2.03 2.09
N SER A 19 4.41 1.56 1.11
CA SER A 19 4.81 2.34 -0.05
C SER A 19 4.26 1.66 -1.29
N ALA A 20 3.57 2.42 -2.11
CA ALA A 20 3.05 1.97 -3.38
C ALA A 20 3.61 2.83 -4.50
N ALA A 21 4.13 2.20 -5.54
CA ALA A 21 4.64 2.87 -6.72
C ALA A 21 3.82 2.47 -7.95
N VAL A 22 3.29 3.45 -8.65
CA VAL A 22 2.64 3.27 -9.96
C VAL A 22 3.62 3.71 -11.03
N SER A 23 4.17 2.73 -11.75
CA SER A 23 5.01 2.99 -12.90
C SER A 23 4.15 3.39 -14.09
N PRO A 24 4.44 4.51 -14.77
CA PRO A 24 3.73 4.87 -15.99
C PRO A 24 3.99 3.82 -17.07
N SER A 25 2.93 3.36 -17.74
CA SER A 25 3.02 2.40 -18.84
C SER A 25 3.26 3.07 -20.20
N SER A 26 3.16 4.40 -20.26
CA SER A 26 3.25 5.20 -21.47
C SER A 26 4.57 5.97 -21.48
N SER A 27 5.21 6.04 -22.64
CA SER A 27 6.41 6.86 -22.91
C SER A 27 6.16 8.37 -22.75
N ALA A 28 4.96 8.80 -22.36
CA ALA A 28 4.63 10.18 -22.07
C ALA A 28 5.03 10.56 -20.63
N PRO A 29 5.56 11.79 -20.41
CA PRO A 29 6.07 12.25 -19.11
C PRO A 29 4.97 12.61 -18.09
N THR A 30 3.72 12.20 -18.33
CA THR A 30 2.62 12.45 -17.40
C THR A 30 2.78 11.53 -16.20
N THR A 31 2.91 12.10 -15.00
CA THR A 31 3.01 11.33 -13.77
C THR A 31 1.62 10.90 -13.32
N PRO A 32 1.44 9.64 -12.86
CA PRO A 32 0.14 9.18 -12.39
C PRO A 32 -0.25 9.95 -11.13
N THR A 33 -1.43 10.56 -11.17
CA THR A 33 -2.00 11.29 -10.06
C THR A 33 -3.15 10.50 -9.44
N GLY A 34 -3.54 10.86 -8.22
CA GLY A 34 -4.71 10.30 -7.57
C GLY A 34 -4.40 9.68 -6.20
N VAL A 35 -5.28 8.81 -5.75
CA VAL A 35 -5.26 8.25 -4.40
C VAL A 35 -5.14 6.74 -4.45
N ILE A 36 -4.21 6.20 -3.66
CA ILE A 36 -4.05 4.78 -3.42
C ILE A 36 -4.69 4.43 -2.09
N THR A 37 -5.60 3.47 -2.13
CA THR A 37 -6.26 2.94 -0.93
C THR A 37 -5.63 1.61 -0.56
N PHE A 38 -5.02 1.53 0.62
CA PHE A 38 -4.50 0.30 1.18
C PHE A 38 -5.61 -0.39 2.00
N ARG A 39 -5.89 -1.65 1.67
CA ARG A 39 -6.94 -2.44 2.30
C ARG A 39 -6.37 -3.75 2.83
N ASP A 40 -6.84 -4.16 3.99
CA ASP A 40 -6.64 -5.49 4.55
C ASP A 40 -7.92 -6.29 4.36
N GLY A 41 -7.95 -7.13 3.33
CA GLY A 41 -9.19 -7.75 2.86
C GLY A 41 -10.25 -6.70 2.50
N SER A 42 -11.35 -6.65 3.26
CA SER A 42 -12.44 -5.68 3.07
C SER A 42 -12.23 -4.34 3.77
N THR A 43 -11.31 -4.28 4.74
CA THR A 43 -11.14 -3.13 5.64
C THR A 43 -10.13 -2.15 5.06
N THR A 44 -10.50 -0.87 4.97
CA THR A 44 -9.54 0.17 4.61
C THR A 44 -8.59 0.42 5.78
N VAL A 45 -7.30 0.20 5.54
CA VAL A 45 -6.23 0.43 6.52
C VAL A 45 -5.82 1.89 6.49
N CYS A 46 -5.60 2.43 5.28
CA CYS A 46 -5.29 3.82 5.08
C CYS A 46 -5.35 4.21 3.59
N THR A 47 -5.28 5.51 3.33
CA THR A 47 -5.25 6.10 2.00
C THR A 47 -4.05 7.03 1.90
N ALA A 48 -3.35 6.99 0.77
CA ALA A 48 -2.28 7.94 0.46
C ALA A 48 -2.48 8.53 -0.92
N THR A 49 -2.27 9.84 -1.03
CA THR A 49 -2.18 10.54 -2.31
C THR A 49 -0.85 10.18 -2.97
N MET A 50 -0.86 9.93 -4.28
CA MET A 50 0.38 9.84 -5.06
C MET A 50 1.04 11.21 -5.15
N ASP A 51 2.36 11.20 -5.05
CA ASP A 51 3.21 12.35 -5.31
C ASP A 51 3.43 12.57 -6.81
N GLY A 52 4.10 13.68 -7.15
CA GLY A 52 4.43 14.04 -8.53
C GLY A 52 5.38 13.06 -9.24
N SER A 53 5.81 11.98 -8.58
CA SER A 53 6.61 10.89 -9.14
C SER A 53 5.85 9.56 -9.22
N GLY A 54 4.56 9.51 -8.85
CA GLY A 54 3.75 8.30 -8.88
C GLY A 54 3.97 7.37 -7.69
N HIS A 55 4.52 7.89 -6.59
CA HIS A 55 4.69 7.17 -5.34
C HIS A 55 3.67 7.63 -4.30
N ALA A 56 3.06 6.68 -3.60
CA ALA A 56 2.20 6.95 -2.45
C ALA A 56 2.78 6.24 -1.23
N SER A 57 2.84 6.94 -0.10
CA SER A 57 3.27 6.34 1.17
C SER A 57 2.25 6.61 2.27
N CYS A 58 1.99 5.59 3.06
CA CYS A 58 1.09 5.64 4.21
C CYS A 58 1.74 4.93 5.39
N GLN A 59 1.45 5.38 6.60
CA GLN A 59 1.76 4.62 7.80
C GLN A 59 0.50 4.15 8.51
N SER A 60 0.50 2.90 8.96
CA SER A 60 -0.55 2.37 9.83
C SER A 60 0.04 1.51 10.95
N ASN A 61 -0.61 1.54 12.11
CA ASN A 61 -0.25 0.74 13.28
C ASN A 61 -1.44 -0.10 13.80
N GLN A 62 -2.62 0.04 13.19
CA GLN A 62 -3.89 -0.53 13.64
C GLN A 62 -4.15 -1.93 13.07
N PHE A 63 -3.21 -2.85 13.25
CA PHE A 63 -3.43 -4.25 12.84
C PHE A 63 -3.56 -5.17 14.06
N ALA A 64 -4.53 -6.07 13.99
CA ALA A 64 -4.77 -7.11 15.00
C ALA A 64 -3.62 -8.13 15.02
N MET A 65 -3.67 -9.09 15.94
CA MET A 65 -2.79 -10.27 15.86
C MET A 65 -3.37 -11.25 14.85
N GLY A 66 -2.51 -11.83 14.00
CA GLY A 66 -2.95 -12.76 12.97
C GLY A 66 -2.29 -12.53 11.63
N LEU A 67 -2.86 -13.16 10.60
CA LEU A 67 -2.45 -12.99 9.21
C LEU A 67 -3.26 -11.86 8.58
N HIS A 68 -2.57 -10.94 7.91
CA HIS A 68 -3.13 -9.80 7.21
C HIS A 68 -2.73 -9.87 5.74
N ALA A 69 -3.64 -9.47 4.85
CA ALA A 69 -3.46 -9.50 3.40
C ALA A 69 -3.69 -8.10 2.84
N ILE A 70 -2.61 -7.34 2.69
CA ILE A 70 -2.70 -5.95 2.26
C ILE A 70 -2.70 -5.85 0.74
N THR A 71 -3.72 -5.22 0.21
CA THR A 71 -3.83 -4.84 -1.20
C THR A 71 -3.82 -3.34 -1.31
N ALA A 72 -3.15 -2.81 -2.32
CA ALA A 72 -3.17 -1.40 -2.63
C ALA A 72 -3.96 -1.22 -3.93
N VAL A 73 -5.01 -0.41 -3.84
CA VAL A 73 -5.99 -0.21 -4.90
C VAL A 73 -5.84 1.22 -5.39
N TYR A 74 -5.50 1.36 -6.66
CA TYR A 74 -5.51 2.62 -7.37
C TYR A 74 -6.74 2.65 -8.27
N ALA A 75 -7.60 3.64 -8.07
CA ALA A 75 -8.85 3.78 -8.85
C ALA A 75 -8.61 4.20 -10.32
N GLY A 76 -7.41 4.71 -10.62
CA GLY A 76 -7.12 5.36 -11.90
C GLY A 76 -7.28 6.86 -11.81
N ASP A 77 -6.79 7.56 -12.82
CA ASP A 77 -7.04 8.97 -13.07
C ASP A 77 -7.39 9.18 -14.56
N THR A 78 -7.46 10.44 -14.99
CA THR A 78 -7.77 10.79 -16.39
C THR A 78 -6.75 10.22 -17.39
N ASN A 79 -5.52 9.91 -16.96
CA ASN A 79 -4.41 9.51 -17.82
C ASN A 79 -3.99 8.03 -17.62
N PHE A 80 -4.34 7.42 -16.49
CA PHE A 80 -3.93 6.10 -16.06
C PHE A 80 -5.13 5.26 -15.64
N ALA A 81 -5.22 4.05 -16.19
CA ALA A 81 -6.23 3.09 -15.76
C ALA A 81 -6.00 2.67 -14.29
N GLY A 82 -7.10 2.38 -13.59
CA GLY A 82 -7.05 1.81 -12.26
C GLY A 82 -6.27 0.49 -12.24
N ASN A 83 -5.50 0.28 -11.17
CA ASN A 83 -4.66 -0.90 -11.01
C ASN A 83 -4.63 -1.33 -9.55
N ASN A 84 -4.52 -2.64 -9.34
CA ASN A 84 -4.44 -3.23 -8.02
C ASN A 84 -3.08 -3.89 -7.87
N SER A 85 -2.41 -3.65 -6.74
CA SER A 85 -1.19 -4.37 -6.40
C SER A 85 -1.50 -5.83 -6.05
N PRO A 86 -0.53 -6.75 -6.19
CA PRO A 86 -0.64 -8.06 -5.56
C PRO A 86 -0.84 -7.91 -4.04
N ALA A 87 -1.56 -8.86 -3.45
CA ALA A 87 -1.77 -8.90 -2.00
C ALA A 87 -0.46 -9.24 -1.29
N MET A 88 0.00 -8.33 -0.43
CA MET A 88 1.14 -8.54 0.44
C MET A 88 0.64 -9.15 1.75
N THR A 89 0.89 -10.45 1.92
CA THR A 89 0.54 -11.17 3.15
C THR A 89 1.63 -11.04 4.20
N PHE A 90 1.24 -10.72 5.44
CA PHE A 90 2.14 -10.74 6.58
C PHE A 90 1.46 -11.28 7.82
N TYR A 91 2.27 -11.80 8.75
CA TYR A 91 1.80 -12.18 10.08
C TYR A 91 2.20 -11.10 11.09
N ARG A 92 1.27 -10.74 11.99
CA ARG A 92 1.62 -10.07 13.24
C ARG A 92 1.88 -11.11 14.30
N SER A 93 3.16 -11.36 14.60
CA SER A 93 3.55 -12.19 15.74
C SER A 93 3.61 -11.34 17.01
N ALA A 94 3.01 -11.85 18.09
CA ALA A 94 3.41 -11.47 19.43
C ALA A 94 4.84 -12.01 19.67
N LYS A 95 5.68 -11.26 20.38
CA LYS A 95 7.00 -11.75 20.81
C LYS A 95 6.82 -13.09 21.51
N PRO A 96 7.47 -14.20 21.09
CA PRO A 96 7.47 -15.42 21.90
C PRO A 96 8.15 -15.07 23.22
N ARG A 97 7.48 -15.41 24.32
CA ARG A 97 7.90 -15.13 25.68
C ARG A 97 9.13 -15.95 26.05
#